data_AF-A0A2V9CFK9-F1
#
_entry.id   AF-A0A2V9CFK9-F1
#
_cell.length_a   1.000
_cell.length_b   1.000
_cell.length_c   1.000
_cell.angle_alpha   90.00
_cell.angle_beta   90.00
_cell.angle_gamma   90.00
#
_symmetry.space_group_name_H-M   'P 1'
#
loop_
_entity.id
_entity.type
_entity.pdbx_description
1 polymer ?
#
loop_
_entity_poly.entity_id
_entity_poly.type
_entity_poly.pdbx_seq_one_letter_code
_entity_poly.pdbx_strand_id
1 'polypeptide(L)' 'DAAFDQLNEPSTSAPWPGIYRCHACGHEIAIAQGHTLPPQNHHQHRPGLGRIQWRLVVSHPRY' A
#
# COMPACT_ATOMS: atom_id res chain seq x y z
N ASP A 1 2.87 9.82 -12.64
CA ASP A 1 3.75 8.65 -12.83
C ASP A 1 2.91 7.39 -12.69
N ALA A 2 3.15 6.35 -13.51
CA ALA A 2 2.37 5.11 -13.50
C ALA A 2 2.43 4.35 -12.15
N ALA A 3 3.46 4.60 -11.34
CA ALA A 3 3.60 4.02 -10.00
C ALA A 3 2.42 4.34 -9.06
N PHE A 4 1.76 5.48 -9.23
CA PHE A 4 0.63 5.90 -8.40
C PHE A 4 -0.69 5.22 -8.82
N ASP A 5 -0.75 4.62 -10.01
CA ASP A 5 -1.93 3.91 -10.50
C ASP A 5 -1.88 2.40 -10.20
N GLN A 6 -0.70 1.89 -9.82
CA GLN A 6 -0.49 0.48 -9.53
C GLN A 6 -1.11 0.05 -8.19
N LEU A 7 -1.79 -1.10 -8.21
CA LEU A 7 -2.27 -1.79 -7.00
C LEU A 7 -1.29 -2.91 -6.64
N ASN A 8 -0.68 -2.80 -5.46
CA ASN A 8 0.30 -3.75 -4.94
C ASN A 8 -0.38 -4.77 -4.03
N GLU A 9 0.07 -6.01 -4.11
CA GLU A 9 -0.46 -7.10 -3.27
C GLU A 9 0.06 -6.97 -1.81
N PRO A 10 -0.72 -7.42 -0.83
CA PRO A 10 -0.27 -7.49 0.55
C PRO A 10 0.90 -8.45 0.67
N SER A 11 1.74 -8.26 1.68
CA SER A 11 2.92 -9.11 1.92
C SER A 11 3.97 -9.10 0.78
N THR A 12 3.93 -8.12 -0.12
CA THR A 12 4.96 -7.90 -1.14
C THR A 12 5.83 -6.70 -0.77
N SER A 13 7.06 -6.65 -1.29
CA SER A 13 7.95 -5.51 -1.07
C SER A 13 7.42 -4.24 -1.73
N ALA A 14 7.47 -3.11 -1.02
CA ALA A 14 7.11 -1.81 -1.54
C ALA A 14 8.09 -1.39 -2.66
N PRO A 15 7.60 -1.16 -3.91
CA PRO A 15 8.48 -0.81 -5.02
C PRO A 15 9.12 0.57 -4.86
N TRP A 16 8.42 1.49 -4.18
CA TRP A 16 8.84 2.87 -3.96
C TRP A 16 8.72 3.25 -2.48
N PRO A 17 9.62 4.08 -1.95
CA PRO A 17 9.48 4.62 -0.60
C PRO A 17 8.39 5.70 -0.57
N GLY A 18 7.55 5.70 0.46
CA GLY A 18 6.52 6.72 0.59
C GLY A 18 5.30 6.30 1.40
N ILE A 19 4.17 6.93 1.11
CA ILE A 19 2.88 6.65 1.74
C ILE A 19 2.05 5.76 0.82
N TYR A 20 1.60 4.63 1.34
CA TYR A 20 0.67 3.73 0.66
C TYR A 20 -0.68 3.76 1.35
N ARG A 21 -1.73 3.77 0.54
CA ARG A 21 -3.12 3.74 0.97
C ARG A 21 -3.75 2.40 0.61
N CYS A 22 -4.41 1.77 1.58
CA CYS A 22 -5.20 0.57 1.36
C CYS A 22 -6.41 0.92 0.47
N HIS A 23 -6.56 0.24 -0.66
CA HIS A 23 -7.66 0.48 -1.58
C HIS A 23 -9.03 0.07 -1.01
N ALA A 24 -9.05 -0.88 -0.07
CA ALA A 24 -10.27 -1.42 0.52
C ALA A 24 -10.83 -0.56 1.68
N CYS A 25 -9.98 -0.02 2.55
CA CYS A 25 -10.41 0.73 3.74
C CYS A 25 -9.90 2.17 3.81
N GLY A 26 -8.96 2.55 2.95
CA GLY A 26 -8.38 3.89 2.93
C GLY A 26 -7.33 4.15 4.01
N HIS A 27 -6.95 3.16 4.83
CA HIS A 27 -5.88 3.31 5.82
C HIS A 27 -4.53 3.57 5.15
N GLU A 28 -3.71 4.43 5.75
CA GLU A 28 -2.45 4.90 5.18
C GLU A 28 -1.27 4.48 6.06
N ILE A 29 -0.16 4.12 5.41
CA ILE A 29 1.09 3.77 6.06
C ILE A 29 2.25 4.48 5.40
N ALA A 30 3.27 4.83 6.16
CA ALA A 30 4.58 5.19 5.62
C ALA A 30 5.48 3.94 5.59
N ILE A 31 6.15 3.69 4.47
CA ILE A 31 7.04 2.53 4.31
C ILE A 31 8.24 2.87 3.43
N ALA A 32 9.40 2.34 3.81
CA ALA A 32 10.62 2.44 3.01
C ALA A 32 10.58 1.48 1.82
N GLN A 33 11.35 1.77 0.77
CA GLN A 33 11.48 0.89 -0.39
C GLN A 33 12.00 -0.49 0.03
N GLY A 34 11.49 -1.55 -0.60
CA GLY A 34 11.92 -2.93 -0.36
C GLY A 34 11.30 -3.56 0.88
N HIS A 35 10.78 -2.77 1.82
CA HIS A 35 10.10 -3.27 3.00
C HIS A 35 8.73 -3.86 2.63
N THR A 36 8.29 -4.87 3.38
CA THR A 36 7.06 -5.61 3.09
C THR A 36 5.82 -4.81 3.43
N LEU A 37 4.92 -4.64 2.45
CA LEU A 37 3.61 -4.05 2.63
C LEU A 37 2.79 -4.87 3.63
N PRO A 38 2.02 -4.23 4.52
CA PRO A 38 1.36 -4.93 5.59
C PRO A 38 0.39 -6.00 5.07
N PRO A 39 0.24 -7.09 5.83
CA PRO A 39 -0.67 -8.18 5.49
C PRO A 39 -2.14 -7.71 5.56
N GLN A 40 -3.03 -8.60 5.15
CA GLN A 40 -4.48 -8.37 5.15
C GLN A 40 -5.05 -7.96 6.52
N ASN A 41 -4.41 -8.35 7.63
CA ASN A 41 -4.85 -8.04 8.99
C ASN A 41 -4.09 -6.88 9.64
N HIS A 42 -3.45 -6.00 8.86
CA HIS A 42 -2.79 -4.81 9.40
C HIS A 42 -3.73 -3.91 10.21
N HIS A 43 -5.04 -4.01 9.94
CA HIS A 43 -6.14 -3.69 10.84
C HIS A 43 -7.29 -4.67 10.62
N GLN A 44 -8.25 -4.73 11.55
CA GLN A 44 -9.46 -5.52 11.38
C GLN A 44 -10.34 -4.88 10.31
N HIS A 45 -10.36 -5.47 9.11
CA HIS A 45 -11.26 -5.04 8.04
C HIS A 45 -12.69 -5.50 8.30
N ARG A 46 -13.67 -4.68 7.89
CA ARG A 46 -15.05 -5.14 7.81
C ARG A 46 -15.16 -6.23 6.73
N PRO A 47 -15.94 -7.30 6.95
CA PRO A 47 -16.23 -8.28 5.90
C PRO A 47 -16.83 -7.60 4.66
N GLY A 48 -16.50 -8.12 3.47
CA GLY A 48 -17.09 -7.65 2.20
C GLY A 48 -16.38 -6.48 1.51
N LEU A 49 -15.29 -5.93 2.07
CA LEU A 49 -14.53 -4.83 1.45
C LEU A 49 -13.68 -5.22 0.23
N GLY A 50 -13.72 -6.49 -0.19
CA GLY A 50 -12.94 -7.00 -1.33
C GLY A 50 -11.49 -7.34 -0.98
N ARG A 51 -10.63 -7.39 -2.01
CA ARG A 51 -9.21 -7.72 -1.86
C ARG A 51 -8.45 -6.55 -1.26
N ILE A 52 -7.58 -6.84 -0.29
CA ILE A 52 -6.65 -5.83 0.23
C ILE A 52 -5.55 -5.60 -0.80
N GLN A 53 -5.38 -4.36 -1.22
CA GLN A 53 -4.34 -3.92 -2.14
C GLN A 53 -3.87 -2.53 -1.73
N TRP A 54 -2.64 -2.20 -2.07
CA TRP A 54 -1.98 -0.96 -1.66
C TRP A 54 -1.62 -0.09 -2.85
N ARG A 55 -2.00 1.18 -2.80
CA ARG A 55 -1.66 2.18 -3.82
C ARG A 55 -0.72 3.22 -3.24
N LEU A 56 0.36 3.53 -3.96
CA LEU A 56 1.24 4.65 -3.62
C LEU A 56 0.48 5.97 -3.79
N VAL A 57 0.46 6.83 -2.77
CA VAL A 57 -0.20 8.15 -2.83
C VAL A 57 0.78 9.30 -2.65
N VAL A 58 1.94 9.05 -2.04
CA VAL A 58 3.06 9.99 -1.95
C VAL A 58 4.34 9.20 -2.14
N SER A 59 5.22 9.62 -3.04
CA SER A 59 6.58 9.07 -3.17
C SER A 59 7.61 10.07 -2.64
N HIS A 60 8.77 9.57 -2.21
CA HIS A 60 9.89 10.46 -1.88
C HIS A 60 10.48 11.06 -3.18
N PRO A 61 10.65 12.39 -3.31
CA PRO A 61 10.96 13.09 -4.56
C PRO A 61 12.35 12.81 -5.18
N ARG A 62 13.14 11.92 -4.58
CA ARG A 62 14.44 11.49 -5.12
C ARG A 62 14.36 10.14 -5.85
N TYR A 63 13.16 9.59 -5.97
CA TYR A 63 12.87 8.30 -6.59
C TYR A 63 11.82 8.47 -7.68
#